data_AF-A0A072VAK1-F1
#
_entry.id   AF-A0A072VAK1-F1
#
_cell.length_a   1.000
_cell.length_b   1.000
_cell.length_c   1.000
_cell.angle_alpha   90.00
_cell.angle_beta   90.00
_cell.angle_gamma   90.00
#
_symmetry.space_group_name_H-M   'P 1'
#
loop_
_entity.id
_entity.type
_entity.pdbx_description
1 polymer ?
#
loop_
_entity_poly.entity_id
_entity_poly.type
_entity_poly.pdbx_seq_one_letter_code
_entity_poly.pdbx_strand_id
1 'polypeptide(L)'
;MAEKQKTIPSKQNDTVSFFGTPTPAKREMRLTVPEQNQNYVTEFRNYEDGAWYTVMVTLEEKETLRVRYEKFTDEEDNIFEPSFFESLEELVEFEKRFRPLSVQVQDYECRKLVKGVRVCASLHFTPDDLRFYDAVVDAVRLLFRLLFLLLFSNAVLRF
;
A
#
# COMPACT_ATOMS: atom_id res chain seq x y z
N MET A 1 -47.25 35.59 -20.97
CA MET A 1 -48.56 34.95 -20.75
C MET A 1 -49.20 34.66 -22.10
N ALA A 2 -49.62 33.40 -22.28
CA ALA A 2 -50.60 32.84 -23.24
C ALA A 2 -50.36 33.07 -24.75
N GLU A 3 -49.98 32.08 -25.55
CA GLU A 3 -50.72 30.86 -25.98
C GLU A 3 -51.91 31.16 -26.92
N LYS A 4 -51.80 30.73 -28.20
CA LYS A 4 -52.84 29.88 -28.80
C LYS A 4 -52.42 29.22 -30.13
N GLN A 5 -52.70 27.92 -30.16
CA GLN A 5 -52.63 26.94 -31.23
C GLN A 5 -53.65 27.19 -32.36
N LYS A 6 -53.37 26.64 -33.55
CA LYS A 6 -54.24 25.79 -34.41
C LYS A 6 -53.51 25.55 -35.75
N THR A 7 -53.44 24.41 -36.43
CA THR A 7 -54.38 23.29 -36.63
C THR A 7 -53.62 22.11 -37.29
N ILE A 8 -54.02 20.87 -36.99
CA ILE A 8 -53.63 19.60 -37.65
C ILE A 8 -54.69 19.24 -38.71
N PRO A 9 -54.33 18.61 -39.85
CA PRO A 9 -54.80 17.23 -40.10
C PRO A 9 -53.67 16.36 -40.71
N SER A 10 -53.33 15.19 -40.14
CA SER A 10 -54.03 13.89 -40.19
C SER A 10 -53.95 13.17 -41.55
N LYS A 11 -53.12 12.12 -41.59
CA LYS A 11 -53.29 10.74 -42.13
C LYS A 11 -51.89 10.17 -42.46
N GLN A 12 -51.36 9.19 -41.70
CA GLN A 12 -51.49 7.73 -41.90
C GLN A 12 -51.44 7.32 -43.38
N ASN A 13 -50.74 6.28 -43.83
CA ASN A 13 -49.69 5.37 -43.39
C ASN A 13 -49.39 4.56 -44.68
N ASP A 14 -48.16 4.08 -44.89
CA ASP A 14 -47.85 2.71 -45.36
C ASP A 14 -46.46 2.62 -46.03
N THR A 15 -45.51 2.15 -45.22
CA THR A 15 -44.43 1.19 -45.47
C THR A 15 -44.13 0.78 -46.92
N VAL A 16 -42.90 1.01 -47.40
CA VAL A 16 -41.94 -0.05 -47.81
C VAL A 16 -40.50 0.46 -47.63
N SER A 17 -39.65 -0.41 -47.10
CA SER A 17 -38.22 -0.33 -46.83
C SER A 17 -37.33 -0.05 -48.04
N PHE A 18 -36.19 0.64 -47.85
CA PHE A 18 -34.85 0.07 -48.08
C PHE A 18 -33.74 1.01 -47.57
N PHE A 19 -32.60 0.38 -47.28
CA PHE A 19 -31.51 0.81 -46.40
C PHE A 19 -30.53 1.84 -47.00
N GLY A 20 -29.91 2.65 -46.12
CA GLY A 20 -28.65 3.36 -46.38
C GLY A 20 -28.48 4.66 -45.60
N THR A 21 -28.26 4.60 -44.28
CA THR A 21 -27.93 5.78 -43.46
C THR A 21 -26.41 6.00 -43.30
N PRO A 22 -25.98 7.25 -43.10
CA PRO A 22 -24.63 7.73 -43.38
C PRO A 22 -23.62 7.44 -42.26
N THR A 23 -22.36 7.28 -42.66
CA THR A 23 -21.21 7.03 -41.79
C THR A 23 -21.04 8.15 -40.74
N PRO A 24 -21.05 7.85 -39.43
CA PRO A 24 -20.79 8.85 -38.41
C PRO A 24 -19.29 9.08 -38.23
N ALA A 25 -18.92 10.34 -38.06
CA ALA A 25 -17.58 10.81 -37.77
C ALA A 25 -16.95 10.07 -36.58
N LYS A 26 -15.70 9.65 -36.76
CA LYS A 26 -14.87 8.96 -35.76
C LYS A 26 -14.57 9.92 -34.60
N ARG A 27 -15.38 9.86 -33.54
CA ARG A 27 -15.01 10.44 -32.25
C ARG A 27 -13.87 9.61 -31.67
N GLU A 28 -12.66 10.13 -31.75
CA GLU A 28 -11.55 9.65 -30.91
C GLU A 28 -11.91 9.95 -29.46
N MET A 29 -12.39 8.92 -28.77
CA MET A 29 -12.50 8.92 -27.32
C MET A 29 -11.09 8.74 -26.77
N ARG A 30 -10.41 9.84 -26.44
CA ARG A 30 -9.25 9.76 -25.55
C ARG A 30 -9.76 9.23 -24.21
N LEU A 31 -9.43 7.98 -23.92
CA LEU A 31 -9.49 7.47 -22.56
C LEU A 31 -8.48 8.28 -21.75
N THR A 32 -8.97 9.29 -21.02
CA THR A 32 -8.27 9.73 -19.83
C THR A 32 -8.32 8.56 -18.86
N VAL A 33 -7.26 7.75 -18.87
CA VAL A 33 -6.96 6.87 -17.74
C VAL A 33 -6.89 7.80 -16.54
N PRO A 34 -7.76 7.66 -15.52
CA PRO A 34 -7.53 8.36 -14.27
C PRO A 34 -6.14 7.94 -13.83
N GLU A 35 -5.23 8.87 -13.55
CA GLU A 35 -4.01 8.58 -12.82
C GLU A 35 -4.45 7.91 -11.51
N GLN A 36 -4.48 6.58 -11.52
CA GLN A 36 -4.64 5.78 -10.34
C GLN A 36 -3.32 5.95 -9.62
N ASN A 37 -3.25 6.94 -8.74
CA ASN A 37 -2.17 7.06 -7.78
C ASN A 37 -2.20 5.76 -6.98
N GLN A 38 -1.35 4.81 -7.37
CA GLN A 38 -1.38 3.46 -6.83
C GLN A 38 -0.75 3.51 -5.45
N ASN A 39 -1.59 3.45 -4.42
CA ASN A 39 -1.12 3.37 -3.05
C ASN A 39 -0.76 1.92 -2.73
N TYR A 40 0.47 1.69 -2.30
CA TYR A 40 0.97 0.37 -1.91
C TYR A 40 1.34 0.37 -0.43
N VAL A 41 0.73 -0.53 0.36
CA VAL A 41 1.05 -0.68 1.78
C VAL A 41 2.14 -1.73 1.95
N THR A 42 3.22 -1.36 2.63
CA THR A 42 4.42 -2.18 2.78
C THR A 42 5.16 -1.81 4.06
N GLU A 43 6.23 -2.55 4.40
CA GLU A 43 7.18 -2.09 5.41
C GLU A 43 8.38 -1.39 4.77
N PHE A 44 8.84 -0.32 5.40
CA PHE A 44 10.03 0.43 5.03
C PHE A 44 11.00 0.53 6.20
N ARG A 45 12.29 0.29 5.94
CA ARG A 45 13.35 0.44 6.92
C ARG A 45 13.82 1.90 6.94
N ASN A 46 13.57 2.60 8.03
CA ASN A 46 13.94 4.01 8.20
C ASN A 46 15.48 4.18 8.17
N TYR A 47 15.95 5.35 7.71
CA TYR A 47 17.36 5.66 7.58
C TYR A 47 18.05 5.98 8.90
N GLU A 48 17.35 6.67 9.82
CA GLU A 48 17.93 7.23 11.04
C GLU A 48 18.11 6.17 12.13
N ASP A 49 17.11 5.30 12.30
CA ASP A 49 17.09 4.33 13.41
C ASP A 49 17.17 2.87 12.97
N GLY A 50 17.09 2.59 11.66
CA GLY A 50 17.11 1.25 11.11
C GLY A 50 15.90 0.38 11.45
N ALA A 51 14.85 0.94 12.03
CA ALA A 51 13.62 0.22 12.37
C ALA A 51 12.71 0.09 11.14
N TRP A 52 11.88 -0.96 11.16
CA TRP A 52 10.85 -1.20 10.17
C TRP A 52 9.54 -0.55 10.59
N TYR A 53 8.91 0.17 9.66
CA TYR A 53 7.63 0.83 9.85
C TYR A 53 6.66 0.44 8.73
N THR A 54 5.38 0.29 9.07
CA THR A 54 4.31 0.23 8.07
C THR A 54 4.18 1.59 7.40
N VAL A 55 4.27 1.59 6.08
CA VAL A 55 4.18 2.78 5.25
C VAL A 55 3.22 2.58 4.10
N MET A 56 2.69 3.69 3.60
CA MET A 56 1.98 3.78 2.34
C MET A 56 2.91 4.45 1.32
N VAL A 57 3.18 3.75 0.23
CA VAL A 57 3.99 4.25 -0.88
C VAL A 57 3.07 4.74 -1.97
N THR A 58 3.31 5.95 -2.47
CA THR A 58 2.54 6.57 -3.56
C THR A 58 3.49 7.12 -4.61
N LEU A 59 3.15 6.96 -5.89
CA LEU A 59 3.88 7.57 -7.00
C LEU A 59 3.17 8.86 -7.40
N GLU A 60 3.78 9.99 -7.05
CA GLU A 60 3.27 11.32 -7.34
C GLU A 60 3.73 11.81 -8.73
N GLU A 61 3.42 13.07 -9.05
CA GLU A 61 3.85 13.70 -10.29
C GLU A 61 5.37 13.68 -10.44
N LYS A 62 5.86 13.70 -11.69
CA LYS A 62 7.29 13.69 -12.03
C LYS A 62 8.05 12.46 -11.49
N GLU A 63 7.37 11.33 -11.33
CA GLU A 63 7.95 10.07 -10.87
C GLU A 63 8.54 10.16 -9.45
N THR A 64 8.03 11.09 -8.64
CA THR A 64 8.42 11.25 -7.25
C THR A 64 7.75 10.16 -6.40
N LEU A 65 8.56 9.36 -5.72
CA LEU A 65 8.06 8.35 -4.80
C LEU A 65 7.93 8.95 -3.40
N ARG A 66 6.73 8.89 -2.84
CA ARG A 66 6.47 9.32 -1.45
C ARG A 66 6.22 8.12 -0.58
N VAL A 67 6.89 8.09 0.58
CA VAL A 67 6.75 7.07 1.62
C VAL A 67 6.14 7.73 2.84
N ARG A 68 4.85 7.48 3.06
CA ARG A 68 4.10 8.00 4.22
C ARG A 68 4.03 6.99 5.34
N TYR A 69 4.33 7.41 6.56
CA TYR A 69 4.23 6.55 7.72
C TYR A 69 2.80 6.55 8.29
N GLU A 70 2.22 5.37 8.55
CA GLU A 70 0.79 5.23 8.91
C GLU A 70 0.38 5.99 10.20
N LYS A 71 1.33 6.17 11.14
CA LYS A 71 1.08 6.75 12.47
C LYS A 71 1.66 8.15 12.67
N PHE A 72 2.25 8.73 11.63
CA PHE A 72 2.94 10.01 11.73
C PHE A 72 2.28 11.05 10.83
N THR A 73 2.61 12.31 11.07
CA THR A 73 2.19 13.41 10.20
C THR A 73 2.96 13.37 8.89
N ASP A 74 2.37 13.96 7.85
CA ASP A 74 2.97 14.08 6.52
C ASP A 74 4.34 14.80 6.51
N GLU A 75 4.71 15.49 7.59
CA GLU A 75 6.00 16.17 7.78
C GLU A 75 7.17 15.17 7.91
N GLU A 76 6.88 13.95 8.35
CA GLU A 76 7.85 12.87 8.53
C GLU A 76 7.97 11.98 7.27
N ASP A 77 7.23 12.29 6.21
CA ASP A 77 7.24 11.51 4.98
C ASP A 77 8.58 11.63 4.25
N ASN A 78 9.09 10.51 3.75
CA ASN A 78 10.24 10.55 2.88
C ASN A 78 9.80 10.72 1.42
N ILE A 79 10.40 11.70 0.75
CA ILE A 79 10.16 12.01 -0.67
C ILE A 79 11.43 11.66 -1.42
N PHE A 80 11.31 10.83 -2.47
CA PHE A 80 12.42 10.40 -3.31
C PHE A 80 12.17 10.81 -4.76
N GLU A 81 12.98 11.72 -5.27
CA GLU A 81 12.98 12.06 -6.69
C GLU A 81 13.91 11.11 -7.46
N PRO A 82 13.65 10.86 -8.76
CA PRO A 82 14.56 10.07 -9.59
C PRO A 82 16.00 10.61 -9.61
N SER A 83 16.16 11.93 -9.41
CA SER A 83 17.44 12.63 -9.36
C SER A 83 18.31 12.25 -8.14
N PHE A 84 17.75 11.60 -7.12
CA PHE A 84 18.47 11.23 -5.90
C PHE A 84 19.34 9.99 -6.07
N PHE A 85 19.14 9.22 -7.14
CA PHE A 85 19.88 8.00 -7.42
C PHE A 85 20.90 8.28 -8.53
N GLU A 86 22.18 8.27 -8.18
CA GLU A 86 23.28 8.50 -9.13
C GLU A 86 23.68 7.23 -9.87
N SER A 87 23.28 6.07 -9.34
CA SER A 87 23.64 4.75 -9.86
C SER A 87 22.53 3.71 -9.69
N LEU A 88 22.63 2.64 -10.48
CA LEU A 88 21.73 1.49 -10.34
C LEU A 88 21.92 0.79 -8.99
N GLU A 89 23.16 0.77 -8.48
CA GLU A 89 23.51 0.19 -7.20
C GLU A 89 22.78 0.90 -6.04
N GLU A 90 22.69 2.23 -6.05
CA GLU A 90 21.93 2.99 -5.05
C GLU A 90 20.44 2.68 -5.11
N LEU A 91 19.88 2.55 -6.31
CA LEU A 91 18.48 2.16 -6.49
C LEU A 91 18.20 0.75 -5.94
N VAL A 92 19.14 -0.18 -6.14
CA VAL A 92 19.04 -1.55 -5.59
C VAL A 92 19.14 -1.55 -4.06
N GLU A 93 20.00 -0.71 -3.46
CA GLU A 93 20.07 -0.57 -2.00
C GLU A 93 18.81 0.09 -1.42
N PHE A 94 18.22 1.03 -2.16
CA PHE A 94 16.95 1.63 -1.81
C PHE A 94 15.81 0.61 -1.85
N GLU A 95 15.72 -0.21 -2.89
CA GLU A 95 14.71 -1.27 -3.01
C GLU A 95 14.76 -2.23 -1.81
N LYS A 96 15.97 -2.59 -1.35
CA LYS A 96 16.17 -3.47 -0.18
C LYS A 96 15.61 -2.91 1.14
N ARG A 97 15.28 -1.61 1.20
CA ARG A 97 14.61 -1.00 2.36
C ARG A 97 13.11 -1.26 2.37
N PHE A 98 12.54 -1.84 1.33
CA PHE A 98 11.15 -2.26 1.30
C PHE A 98 11.02 -3.75 1.47
N ARG A 99 9.96 -4.17 2.16
CA ARG A 99 9.56 -5.59 2.21
C ARG A 99 8.06 -5.72 2.44
N PRO A 100 7.45 -6.86 2.08
CA PRO A 100 6.07 -7.16 2.45
C PRO A 100 5.84 -7.06 3.96
N LEU A 101 4.61 -6.73 4.36
CA LEU A 101 4.22 -6.67 5.77
C LEU A 101 4.60 -7.94 6.53
N SER A 102 5.19 -7.77 7.70
CA SER A 102 5.55 -8.86 8.60
C SER A 102 4.30 -9.55 9.12
N VAL A 103 4.31 -10.89 9.11
CA VAL A 103 3.18 -11.70 9.59
C VAL A 103 3.29 -11.88 11.09
N GLN A 104 2.21 -11.55 11.81
CA GLN A 104 2.14 -11.80 13.25
C GLN A 104 2.01 -13.29 13.54
N VAL A 105 2.94 -13.82 14.33
CA VAL A 105 2.93 -15.21 14.80
C VAL A 105 1.83 -15.37 15.85
N GLN A 106 0.93 -16.33 15.64
CA GLN A 106 -0.13 -16.65 16.59
C GLN A 106 0.33 -17.65 17.65
N ASP A 107 -0.41 -17.77 18.76
CA ASP A 107 -0.07 -18.68 19.87
C ASP A 107 0.11 -20.14 19.41
N TYR A 108 -0.76 -20.62 18.52
CA TYR A 108 -0.67 -22.00 17.98
C TYR A 108 0.55 -22.20 17.07
N GLU A 109 1.19 -21.11 16.65
CA GLU A 109 2.39 -21.08 15.83
C GLU A 109 3.65 -20.85 16.66
N CYS A 110 3.56 -20.68 17.99
CA CYS A 110 4.72 -20.41 18.85
C CYS A 110 5.81 -21.49 18.72
N ARG A 111 5.43 -22.73 18.41
CA ARG A 111 6.35 -23.84 18.13
C ARG A 111 7.25 -23.62 16.91
N LYS A 112 6.93 -22.67 16.03
CA LYS A 112 7.77 -22.26 14.89
C LYS A 112 8.95 -21.38 15.32
N LEU A 113 8.88 -20.75 16.49
CA LEU A 113 9.98 -19.97 17.05
C LEU A 113 11.02 -20.93 17.63
N VAL A 114 11.99 -21.31 16.80
CA VAL A 114 13.12 -22.15 17.18
C VAL A 114 14.43 -21.38 16.97
N LYS A 115 15.51 -21.85 17.60
CA LYS A 115 16.83 -21.24 17.45
C LYS A 115 17.22 -21.10 15.97
N GLY A 116 17.75 -19.93 15.60
CA GLY A 116 18.20 -19.61 14.24
C GLY A 116 17.12 -19.01 13.33
N VAL A 117 15.86 -18.99 13.75
CA VAL A 117 14.78 -18.35 12.97
C VAL A 117 14.93 -16.83 13.02
N ARG A 118 14.85 -16.19 11.84
CA ARG A 118 14.75 -14.73 11.72
C ARG A 118 13.32 -14.28 11.99
N VAL A 119 13.17 -13.23 12.78
CA VAL A 119 11.89 -12.63 13.15
C VAL A 119 11.97 -11.12 13.04
N CYS A 120 10.81 -10.48 12.88
CA CYS A 120 10.64 -9.06 13.14
C CYS A 120 10.25 -8.91 14.62
N ALA A 121 11.16 -8.40 15.43
CA ALA A 121 10.99 -8.28 16.87
C ALA A 121 10.72 -6.84 17.27
N SER A 122 9.81 -6.66 18.23
CA SER A 122 9.56 -5.35 18.80
C SER A 122 10.53 -5.06 19.95
N LEU A 123 10.97 -3.80 20.05
CA LEU A 123 11.84 -3.29 21.09
C LEU A 123 11.28 -1.97 21.62
N HIS A 124 11.13 -1.88 22.94
CA HIS A 124 10.73 -0.65 23.63
C HIS A 124 11.98 0.15 24.00
N PHE A 125 12.04 1.41 23.58
CA PHE A 125 13.05 2.38 24.04
C PHE A 125 12.49 3.27 25.16
N THR A 126 11.20 3.61 25.07
CA THR A 126 10.43 4.31 26.11
C THR A 126 9.03 3.68 26.18
N PRO A 127 8.19 4.02 27.17
CA PRO A 127 6.83 3.49 27.26
C PRO A 127 6.00 3.67 25.99
N ASP A 128 6.22 4.78 25.28
CA ASP A 128 5.46 5.17 24.08
C ASP A 128 6.26 4.97 22.78
N ASP A 129 7.50 4.46 22.86
CA ASP A 129 8.39 4.25 21.72
C ASP A 129 8.65 2.75 21.51
N LEU A 130 7.83 2.16 20.65
CA LEU A 130 7.90 0.77 20.23
C LEU A 130 8.36 0.69 18.77
N ARG A 131 9.52 0.08 18.55
CA ARG A 131 10.14 -0.06 17.23
C ARG A 131 10.32 -1.52 16.85
N PHE A 132 10.45 -1.81 15.56
CA PHE A 132 10.55 -3.16 15.03
C PHE A 132 11.86 -3.38 14.29
N TYR A 133 12.55 -4.49 14.59
CA TYR A 133 13.86 -4.82 14.03
C TYR A 133 13.93 -6.26 13.58
N ASP A 134 14.85 -6.54 12.66
CA ASP A 134 15.23 -7.92 12.40
C ASP A 134 16.00 -8.48 13.58
N ALA A 135 15.68 -9.70 13.98
CA ALA A 135 16.40 -10.42 15.01
C ALA A 135 16.48 -11.92 14.68
N VAL A 136 17.42 -12.61 15.29
CA VAL A 136 17.54 -14.07 15.26
C VAL A 136 17.21 -14.62 16.65
N VAL A 137 16.37 -15.66 16.70
CA VAL A 137 16.05 -16.36 17.94
C VAL A 137 17.26 -17.17 18.39
N ASP A 138 17.79 -16.89 19.57
CA ASP A 138 18.91 -17.65 20.17
C ASP A 138 18.41 -18.80 21.05
N ALA A 139 17.33 -18.58 21.79
CA ALA A 139 16.70 -19.58 22.66
C ALA A 139 15.23 -19.25 22.93
N VAL A 140 14.42 -20.27 23.21
CA VAL A 140 13.03 -20.13 23.67
C VAL A 140 12.86 -20.83 25.01
N ARG A 141 12.33 -20.12 26.01
CA ARG A 141 12.10 -20.63 27.37
C ARG A 141 10.61 -20.90 27.60
N LEU A 142 10.18 -22.16 27.47
CA LEU A 142 8.79 -22.52 27.73
C LEU A 142 8.53 -22.57 29.25
N LEU A 143 8.00 -21.49 29.82
CA LEU A 143 7.47 -21.51 31.18
C LEU A 143 6.05 -22.11 31.17
N PHE A 144 5.94 -23.41 31.50
CA PHE A 144 4.68 -24.08 31.81
C PHE A 144 4.10 -23.52 33.12
N ARG A 145 3.41 -22.37 33.11
CA ARG A 145 2.41 -22.05 34.14
C ARG A 145 1.23 -21.32 33.51
N LEU A 146 0.04 -21.91 33.73
CA LEU A 146 -1.30 -21.35 33.56
C LEU A 146 -1.33 -19.83 33.85
N LEU A 147 -1.54 -19.01 32.82
CA LEU A 147 -2.61 -18.00 32.77
C LEU A 147 -2.68 -17.45 31.34
N PHE A 148 -3.84 -17.62 30.71
CA PHE A 148 -4.28 -16.83 29.56
C PHE A 148 -4.17 -15.35 29.94
N LEU A 149 -3.23 -14.61 29.35
CA LEU A 149 -3.29 -13.17 29.00
C LEU A 149 -1.87 -12.62 28.75
N LEU A 150 -1.61 -12.32 27.47
CA LEU A 150 -0.77 -11.23 26.95
C LEU A 150 0.75 -11.26 27.23
N LEU A 151 1.49 -10.99 26.14
CA LEU A 151 2.93 -10.78 25.99
C LEU A 151 3.74 -12.06 25.73
N PHE A 152 3.99 -12.31 24.44
CA PHE A 152 5.10 -13.15 23.97
C PHE A 152 6.41 -12.63 24.57
N SER A 153 6.86 -13.21 25.69
CA SER A 153 8.13 -12.84 26.29
C SER A 153 8.81 -14.06 26.88
N ASN A 154 9.42 -14.86 26.02
CA ASN A 154 10.31 -15.95 26.41
C ASN A 154 11.33 -16.32 25.32
N ALA A 155 11.52 -15.46 24.32
CA ALA A 155 12.58 -15.62 23.31
C ALA A 155 13.77 -14.75 23.71
N VAL A 156 14.98 -15.32 23.73
CA VAL A 156 16.22 -14.55 23.75
C VAL A 156 16.56 -14.23 22.29
N LEU A 157 16.70 -12.94 21.99
CA LEU A 157 16.91 -12.44 20.64
C LEU A 157 18.31 -11.85 20.50
N ARG A 158 18.90 -12.05 19.33
CA ARG A 158 20.08 -11.34 18.87
C ARG A 158 19.68 -10.45 17.70
N PHE A 159 19.89 -9.15 17.87
CA PHE A 159 19.71 -8.13 16.84
C PHE A 159 20.98 -8.01 15.99
#